data_AF-A0A961UWP2-F1
#
_entry.id   AF-A0A961UWP2-F1
#
_cell.length_a   1.000
_cell.length_b   1.000
_cell.length_c   1.000
_cell.angle_alpha   90.00
_cell.angle_beta   90.00
_cell.angle_gamma   90.00
#
_symmetry.space_group_name_H-M   'P 1'
#
loop_
_entity.id
_entity.type
_entity.pdbx_description
1 polymer ?
#
loop_
_entity_poly.entity_id
_entity_poly.type
_entity_poly.pdbx_seq_one_letter_code
_entity_poly.pdbx_strand_id
1 'polypeptide(L)'
;RNLLFFTYAAALGWRRGISVLVGGMCETDFSGYPDCRNETLQTLARAISLGIDRPVTIQTPLMYVDKAGTWAMTEELGGAPLVELVTEETHTCYVGVRSRRHPWGYGCGHCPACGLRAKGWQEWQEARKPSTT
;
A
#
# COMPACT_ATOMS: atom_id res chain seq x y z
N ARG A 1 6.55 -13.59 -6.34
CA ARG A 1 6.37 -13.65 -4.87
C ARG A 1 4.90 -13.45 -4.47
N ASN A 2 4.25 -12.39 -4.91
CA ASN A 2 2.88 -12.05 -4.50
C ASN A 2 1.84 -13.11 -4.92
N LEU A 3 2.09 -13.83 -6.02
CA LEU A 3 1.26 -14.97 -6.42
C LEU A 3 1.11 -15.98 -5.28
N LEU A 4 2.24 -16.39 -4.68
CA LEU A 4 2.24 -17.31 -3.54
C LEU A 4 1.51 -16.72 -2.34
N PHE A 5 1.72 -15.43 -2.03
CA PHE A 5 1.05 -14.77 -0.91
C PHE A 5 -0.47 -14.80 -1.05
N PHE A 6 -1.01 -14.49 -2.23
CA PHE A 6 -2.44 -14.54 -2.46
C PHE A 6 -2.99 -15.97 -2.48
N THR A 7 -2.25 -16.95 -3.00
CA THR A 7 -2.64 -18.37 -2.90
C THR A 7 -2.76 -18.81 -1.44
N TYR A 8 -1.79 -18.48 -0.59
CA TYR A 8 -1.86 -18.79 0.84
C TYR A 8 -2.99 -18.03 1.56
N ALA A 9 -3.15 -16.73 1.27
CA ALA A 9 -4.21 -15.92 1.83
C ALA A 9 -5.59 -16.45 1.45
N ALA A 10 -5.78 -16.90 0.21
CA ALA A 10 -7.01 -17.53 -0.25
C ALA A 10 -7.29 -18.87 0.44
N ALA A 11 -6.28 -19.71 0.63
CA ALA A 11 -6.43 -20.98 1.36
C ALA A 11 -6.87 -20.74 2.82
N LEU A 12 -6.29 -19.73 3.48
CA LEU A 12 -6.70 -19.32 4.82
C LEU A 12 -8.10 -18.69 4.83
N GLY A 13 -8.38 -17.82 3.86
CA GLY A 13 -9.66 -17.15 3.70
C GLY A 13 -10.80 -18.15 3.49
N TRP A 14 -10.59 -19.16 2.65
CA TRP A 14 -11.56 -20.23 2.40
C TRP A 14 -11.96 -20.96 3.69
N ARG A 15 -10.98 -21.32 4.54
CA ARG A 15 -11.24 -21.96 5.86
C ARG A 15 -12.02 -21.06 6.81
N ARG A 16 -12.00 -19.74 6.60
CA ARG A 16 -12.65 -18.73 7.43
C ARG A 16 -13.91 -18.13 6.80
N GLY A 17 -14.32 -18.59 5.62
CA GLY A 17 -15.45 -18.01 4.89
C GLY A 17 -15.19 -16.60 4.33
N ILE A 18 -13.92 -16.20 4.17
CA ILE A 18 -13.52 -14.90 3.61
C ILE A 18 -13.23 -15.06 2.13
N SER A 19 -13.91 -14.28 1.29
CA SER A 19 -13.77 -14.28 -0.17
C SER A 19 -13.07 -13.05 -0.73
N VAL A 20 -12.90 -11.99 0.07
CA VAL A 20 -12.24 -10.74 -0.36
C VAL A 20 -10.86 -10.66 0.27
N LEU A 21 -9.83 -10.59 -0.57
CA LEU A 21 -8.43 -10.39 -0.19
C LEU A 21 -8.02 -8.97 -0.58
N VAL A 22 -7.42 -8.23 0.35
CA VAL A 22 -6.96 -6.86 0.11
C VAL A 22 -5.44 -6.83 0.02
N GLY A 23 -4.90 -6.29 -1.07
CA GLY A 23 -3.48 -6.11 -1.31
C GLY A 23 -3.08 -4.65 -1.40
N GLY A 24 -1.96 -4.30 -0.75
CA GLY A 24 -1.40 -2.94 -0.76
C GLY A 24 -0.42 -2.65 -1.90
N MET A 25 -0.32 -3.51 -2.91
CA MET A 25 0.54 -3.27 -4.07
C MET A 25 -0.04 -2.21 -5.02
N CYS A 26 0.87 -1.59 -5.76
CA CYS A 26 0.60 -0.49 -6.67
C CYS A 26 1.48 -0.62 -7.91
N GLU A 27 0.98 -0.19 -9.07
CA GLU A 27 1.74 -0.12 -10.32
C GLU A 27 2.49 1.21 -10.50
N THR A 28 2.09 2.27 -9.80
CA THR A 28 2.70 3.60 -9.92
C THR A 28 4.08 3.69 -9.25
N ASP A 29 4.37 2.79 -8.30
CA ASP A 29 5.66 2.69 -7.65
C ASP A 29 6.68 1.95 -8.55
N PHE A 30 7.78 2.65 -8.84
CA PHE A 30 8.86 2.37 -9.80
C PHE A 30 9.56 0.99 -9.75
N SER A 31 9.09 0.04 -8.94
CA SER A 31 9.69 -1.29 -8.83
C SER A 31 9.31 -2.25 -9.96
N GLY A 32 8.21 -1.99 -10.68
CA GLY A 32 7.88 -2.66 -11.95
C GLY A 32 7.68 -4.18 -11.90
N TYR A 33 7.54 -4.76 -10.70
CA TYR A 33 7.42 -6.21 -10.56
C TYR A 33 6.15 -6.72 -11.25
N PRO A 34 6.24 -7.72 -12.15
CA PRO A 34 5.10 -8.20 -12.91
C PRO A 34 4.00 -8.79 -11.99
N ASP A 35 4.38 -9.32 -10.82
CA ASP A 35 3.45 -9.86 -9.83
C ASP A 35 2.71 -8.82 -8.97
N CYS A 36 2.92 -7.53 -9.22
CA CYS A 36 2.14 -6.45 -8.64
C CYS A 36 1.09 -5.87 -9.59
N ARG A 37 1.10 -6.27 -10.87
CA ARG A 37 0.24 -5.67 -11.89
C ARG A 37 -1.22 -6.09 -11.74
N ASN A 38 -2.15 -5.18 -12.01
CA ASN A 38 -3.58 -5.42 -11.92
C ASN A 38 -3.98 -6.64 -12.76
N GLU A 39 -3.52 -6.73 -14.00
CA GLU A 39 -3.83 -7.87 -14.88
C GLU A 39 -3.38 -9.22 -14.28
N THR A 40 -2.18 -9.25 -13.67
CA THR A 40 -1.67 -10.45 -13.01
C THR A 40 -2.52 -10.82 -11.79
N LEU A 41 -2.93 -9.83 -10.99
CA LEU A 41 -3.72 -10.07 -9.79
C LEU A 41 -5.18 -10.46 -10.10
N GLN A 42 -5.81 -9.87 -11.12
CA GLN A 42 -7.15 -10.26 -11.55
C GLN A 42 -7.15 -11.66 -12.17
N THR A 43 -6.12 -12.00 -12.95
CA THR A 43 -5.94 -13.36 -13.48
C THR A 43 -5.75 -14.38 -12.35
N LEU A 44 -4.94 -14.04 -11.35
CA LEU A 44 -4.72 -14.90 -10.18
C LEU A 44 -6.00 -15.09 -9.37
N ALA A 45 -6.80 -14.04 -9.14
CA ALA A 45 -8.08 -14.13 -8.44
C ALA A 45 -9.02 -15.12 -9.15
N ARG A 46 -9.07 -15.07 -10.48
CA ARG A 46 -9.84 -16.03 -11.30
C ARG A 46 -9.31 -17.45 -11.15
N ALA A 47 -8.00 -17.65 -11.26
CA ALA A 47 -7.38 -18.97 -11.12
C ALA A 47 -7.64 -19.59 -9.75
N ILE A 48 -7.49 -18.81 -8.68
CA ILE A 48 -7.81 -19.23 -7.31
C ILE A 48 -9.27 -19.61 -7.18
N SER A 49 -10.18 -18.76 -7.70
CA SER A 49 -11.63 -19.00 -7.60
C SER A 49 -12.03 -20.35 -8.21
N LEU A 50 -11.45 -20.67 -9.37
CA LEU A 50 -11.64 -21.95 -10.04
C LEU A 50 -11.03 -23.11 -9.23
N GLY A 51 -9.82 -22.91 -8.69
CA GLY A 51 -9.11 -23.96 -7.95
C GLY A 51 -9.77 -24.37 -6.63
N ILE A 52 -10.55 -23.48 -6.00
CA ILE A 52 -11.25 -23.75 -4.73
C ILE A 52 -12.77 -23.87 -4.87
N ASP A 53 -13.28 -23.81 -6.11
CA ASP A 53 -14.70 -23.80 -6.47
C ASP A 53 -15.54 -22.79 -5.66
N ARG A 54 -15.00 -21.58 -5.48
CA ARG A 54 -15.68 -20.47 -4.80
C ARG A 54 -15.23 -19.12 -5.33
N PRO A 55 -16.09 -18.10 -5.37
CA PRO A 55 -15.68 -16.75 -5.74
C PRO A 55 -14.62 -16.18 -4.78
N VAL A 56 -13.51 -15.69 -5.35
CA VAL A 56 -12.49 -14.91 -4.65
C VAL A 56 -12.27 -13.60 -5.39
N THR A 57 -12.23 -12.50 -4.64
CA THR A 57 -11.94 -11.16 -5.15
C THR A 57 -10.62 -10.69 -4.55
N ILE A 58 -9.72 -10.19 -5.39
CA ILE A 58 -8.51 -9.48 -4.96
C ILE A 58 -8.73 -7.99 -5.19
N GLN A 59 -8.80 -7.21 -4.11
CA GLN A 59 -8.91 -5.76 -4.15
C GLN A 59 -7.55 -5.12 -3.92
N THR A 60 -7.22 -4.13 -4.75
CA THR A 60 -5.95 -3.38 -4.67
C THR A 60 -6.26 -1.89 -4.65
N PRO A 61 -6.69 -1.33 -3.50
CA PRO A 61 -7.15 0.07 -3.40
C PRO A 61 -6.09 1.09 -3.82
N LEU A 62 -4.82 0.72 -3.71
CA LEU A 62 -3.69 1.59 -4.02
C LEU A 62 -3.17 1.42 -5.46
N MET A 63 -3.79 0.58 -6.30
CA MET A 63 -3.23 0.16 -7.60
C MET A 63 -2.77 1.32 -8.49
N TYR A 64 -3.55 2.40 -8.51
CA TYR A 64 -3.34 3.59 -9.33
C TYR A 64 -3.13 4.86 -8.50
N VAL A 65 -2.75 4.70 -7.23
CA VAL A 65 -2.55 5.80 -6.29
C VAL A 65 -1.05 5.93 -6.01
N ASP A 66 -0.51 7.13 -6.21
CA ASP A 66 0.88 7.42 -5.87
C ASP A 66 1.07 7.66 -4.35
N LYS A 67 2.29 7.98 -3.91
CA LYS A 67 2.56 8.18 -2.48
C LYS A 67 1.90 9.43 -1.91
N ALA A 68 1.77 10.51 -2.69
CA ALA A 68 1.06 11.70 -2.25
C ALA A 68 -0.43 11.44 -2.11
N GLY A 69 -1.04 10.77 -3.09
CA GLY A 69 -2.42 10.30 -3.07
C GLY A 69 -2.68 9.31 -1.95
N THR A 70 -1.71 8.49 -1.56
CA THR A 70 -1.85 7.57 -0.41
C THR A 70 -1.95 8.36 0.90
N TRP A 71 -1.16 9.43 1.06
CA TRP A 71 -1.29 10.34 2.21
C TRP A 71 -2.63 11.08 2.20
N ALA A 72 -3.06 11.58 1.04
CA ALA A 72 -4.37 12.22 0.89
C ALA A 72 -5.52 11.27 1.25
N MET A 73 -5.50 10.04 0.75
CA MET A 73 -6.48 8.99 1.07
C MET A 73 -6.47 8.65 2.57
N THR A 74 -5.30 8.67 3.21
CA THR A 74 -5.18 8.46 4.66
C THR A 74 -5.91 9.57 5.44
N GLU A 75 -5.73 10.83 5.04
CA GLU A 75 -6.44 11.96 5.64
C GLU A 75 -7.95 11.91 5.33
N GLU A 76 -8.34 11.55 4.12
CA GLU A 76 -9.76 11.41 3.74
C GLU A 76 -10.49 10.36 4.59
N LEU A 77 -9.86 9.22 4.83
CA LEU A 77 -10.48 8.09 5.54
C LEU A 77 -10.56 8.29 7.06
N GLY A 78 -9.62 9.02 7.67
CA GLY A 78 -9.52 9.07 9.13
C GLY A 78 -8.96 10.38 9.70
N GLY A 79 -8.85 11.41 8.87
CA GLY A 79 -8.39 12.75 9.26
C GLY A 79 -6.98 12.78 9.82
N ALA A 80 -6.69 13.85 10.56
CA ALA A 80 -5.42 14.03 11.26
C ALA A 80 -5.06 12.87 12.20
N PRO A 81 -6.00 12.25 12.96
CA PRO A 81 -5.67 11.11 13.82
C PRO A 81 -5.10 9.90 13.06
N LEU A 82 -5.66 9.57 11.88
CA LEU A 82 -5.14 8.45 11.09
C LEU A 82 -3.80 8.80 10.44
N VAL A 83 -3.61 10.05 10.00
CA VAL A 83 -2.30 10.53 9.52
C VAL A 83 -1.24 10.42 10.62
N GLU A 84 -1.56 10.84 11.84
CA GLU A 84 -0.66 10.74 12.99
C GLU A 84 -0.33 9.27 13.31
N LEU A 85 -1.34 8.40 13.37
CA LEU A 85 -1.13 6.96 13.58
C LEU A 85 -0.23 6.34 12.50
N VAL A 86 -0.47 6.66 11.22
CA VAL A 86 0.37 6.17 10.12
C VAL A 86 1.79 6.72 10.23
N THR A 87 1.95 7.96 10.68
CA THR A 87 3.26 8.62 10.86
C THR A 87 4.05 7.98 11.99
N GLU A 88 3.39 7.73 13.13
CA GLU A 88 4.03 7.22 14.34
C GLU A 88 4.22 5.71 14.31
N GLU A 89 3.19 4.94 13.96
CA GLU A 89 3.16 3.50 14.26
C GLU A 89 3.63 2.62 13.09
N THR A 90 3.59 3.11 11.85
CA THR A 90 3.99 2.29 10.70
C THR A 90 5.51 2.28 10.49
N HIS A 91 5.99 1.28 9.75
CA HIS A 91 7.40 1.13 9.44
C HIS A 91 7.62 0.95 7.93
N THR A 92 8.50 1.77 7.36
CA THR A 92 8.84 1.74 5.92
C THR A 92 10.34 1.58 5.67
N CYS A 93 11.19 1.91 6.64
CA CYS A 93 12.63 1.96 6.45
C CYS A 93 13.24 0.57 6.23
N TYR A 94 13.91 0.33 5.11
CA TYR A 94 14.59 -0.95 4.86
C TYR A 94 15.73 -1.27 5.86
N VAL A 95 16.24 -0.26 6.56
CA VAL A 95 17.33 -0.41 7.55
C VAL A 95 16.79 -0.62 8.96
N GLY A 96 15.48 -0.47 9.20
CA GLY A 96 14.91 -0.69 10.53
C GLY A 96 15.05 0.47 11.52
N VAL A 97 15.52 1.65 11.09
CA VAL A 97 15.75 2.80 12.00
C VAL A 97 14.43 3.37 12.52
N ARG A 98 14.25 3.37 13.85
CA ARG A 98 13.12 4.00 14.56
C ARG A 98 13.52 5.06 15.60
N SER A 99 14.81 5.36 15.74
CA SER A 99 15.29 6.36 16.70
C SER A 99 15.15 7.81 16.23
N ARG A 100 14.99 8.04 14.92
CA ARG A 100 14.89 9.39 14.33
C ARG A 100 13.50 9.61 13.72
N ARG A 101 12.79 10.60 14.27
CA ARG A 101 11.50 11.07 13.76
C ARG A 101 11.69 12.16 12.71
N HIS A 102 10.94 12.06 11.61
CA HIS A 102 10.80 13.05 10.54
C HIS A 102 9.31 13.43 10.42
N PRO A 103 8.95 14.50 9.70
CA PRO A 103 7.54 14.85 9.47
C PRO A 103 6.72 13.71 8.84
N TRP A 104 7.35 12.89 8.00
CA TRP A 104 6.72 11.74 7.33
C TRP A 104 6.77 10.43 8.15
N GLY A 105 7.35 10.43 9.36
CA GLY A 105 7.48 9.27 10.24
C GLY A 105 8.93 8.90 10.56
N TYR A 106 9.20 7.62 10.84
CA TYR A 106 10.53 7.15 11.23
C TYR A 106 11.33 6.51 10.09
N GLY A 107 12.64 6.72 10.08
CA GLY A 107 13.55 6.02 9.18
C GLY A 107 14.94 6.61 9.07
N CYS A 108 15.83 5.89 8.37
CA CYS A 108 17.22 6.29 8.16
C CYS A 108 17.36 7.53 7.25
N GLY A 109 16.34 7.83 6.44
CA GLY A 109 16.31 9.00 5.55
C GLY A 109 17.09 8.85 4.24
N HIS A 110 17.86 7.77 4.05
CA HIS A 110 18.72 7.59 2.87
C HIS A 110 18.43 6.31 2.06
N CYS A 111 17.60 5.39 2.56
CA CYS A 111 17.20 4.20 1.79
C CYS A 111 16.08 4.53 0.79
N PRO A 112 15.92 3.77 -0.31
CA PRO A 112 14.89 4.05 -1.32
C PRO A 112 13.47 4.17 -0.76
N ALA A 113 13.10 3.33 0.21
CA ALA A 113 11.78 3.37 0.84
C ALA A 113 11.55 4.66 1.64
N CYS A 114 12.56 5.13 2.38
CA CYS A 114 12.49 6.44 3.05
C CYS A 114 12.37 7.57 2.05
N GLY A 115 13.11 7.51 0.94
CA GLY A 115 13.05 8.51 -0.14
C GLY A 115 11.64 8.65 -0.73
N LEU A 116 11.01 7.53 -1.09
CA LEU A 116 9.63 7.52 -1.63
C LEU A 116 8.61 8.07 -0.62
N ARG A 117 8.71 7.65 0.65
CA ARG A 117 7.80 8.12 1.71
C ARG A 117 7.96 9.61 1.99
N ALA A 118 9.20 10.09 2.05
CA ALA A 118 9.51 11.50 2.26
C ALA A 118 9.03 12.38 1.10
N LYS A 119 9.29 11.95 -0.14
CA LYS A 119 8.83 12.64 -1.35
C LYS A 119 7.31 12.73 -1.39
N GLY A 120 6.61 11.61 -1.21
CA GLY A 120 5.13 11.60 -1.22
C GLY A 120 4.52 12.47 -0.12
N TRP A 121 5.14 12.56 1.05
CA TRP A 121 4.73 13.48 2.10
C TRP A 121 4.87 14.94 1.67
N GLN A 122 6.01 15.31 1.07
CA GLN A 122 6.28 16.68 0.61
C GLN A 122 5.28 17.10 -0.47
N GLU A 123 5.09 16.27 -1.49
CA GLU A 123 4.15 16.51 -2.60
C GLU A 123 2.71 16.68 -2.08
N TRP A 124 2.29 15.84 -1.13
CA TRP A 124 0.98 15.98 -0.50
C TRP A 124 0.83 17.29 0.29
N GLN A 125 1.85 17.68 1.07
CA GLN A 125 1.83 18.93 1.83
C GLN A 125 1.84 20.17 0.91
N GLU A 126 2.54 20.10 -0.22
CA GLU A 126 2.53 21.17 -1.23
C GLU A 126 1.16 21.33 -1.89
N ALA A 127 0.51 20.22 -2.25
CA ALA A 127 -0.83 20.22 -2.83
C ALA A 127 -1.91 20.79 -1.89
N ARG A 128 -1.66 20.81 -0.57
CA ARG A 128 -2.56 21.38 0.44
C ARG A 128 -2.44 22.89 0.60
N LYS A 129 -1.36 23.51 0.14
CA LYS A 129 -1.18 24.95 0.33
C LYS A 129 -2.21 25.69 -0.53
N PRO A 130 -2.97 26.65 0.02
CA PRO A 130 -3.86 27.47 -0.78
C PRO A 130 -3.03 28.19 -1.86
N SER A 131 -3.51 28.19 -3.10
CA SER A 131 -2.85 28.89 -4.20
C SER A 131 -2.74 30.37 -3.84
N THR A 132 -1.53 30.84 -3.57
CA THR A 132 -1.26 32.26 -3.36
C THR A 132 -1.64 32.99 -4.66
N THR A 133 -2.78 33.67 -4.65
CA THR A 133 -3.21 34.60 -5.70
C THR A 133 -2.77 35.99 -5.30
#